data_AF-A0A8J8EGW8-F1
#
_entry.id   AF-A0A8J8EGW8-F1
#
_cell.length_a   1.000
_cell.length_b   1.000
_cell.length_c   1.000
_cell.angle_alpha   90.00
_cell.angle_beta   90.00
_cell.angle_gamma   90.00
#
_symmetry.space_group_name_H-M   'P 1'
#
loop_
_entity.id
_entity.type
_entity.pdbx_description
1 polymer ?
#
loop_
_entity_poly.entity_id
_entity_poly.type
_entity_poly.pdbx_seq_one_letter_code
_entity_poly.pdbx_strand_id
1 'polypeptide(L)'
;MGWKRYWLLVVLAFVVTQPGSIAFANWDAPYGFYKDLSVWLGSSAGGLLLVLAYGLYEWGRKKLGSANLILSAVVLVLTVVVGYSAELAIDGEMGYGSGNIVLFVIGGFLGFILSVMLLLVSLPYVPTGDFYYPYDCPLVIAWLVLIAVAVLLGASYVMERRKEKLRESESRVP
;
A
#
# COMPACT_ATOMS: atom_id res chain seq x y z
N MET A 1 -16.22 10.57 -8.62
CA MET A 1 -14.77 10.60 -8.36
C MET A 1 -14.12 9.81 -9.47
N GLY A 2 -13.05 10.31 -10.08
CA GLY A 2 -12.37 9.54 -11.13
C GLY A 2 -11.80 8.25 -10.56
N TRP A 3 -11.99 7.12 -11.25
CA TRP A 3 -11.42 5.82 -10.88
C TRP A 3 -9.91 5.91 -10.67
N LYS A 4 -9.21 6.76 -11.43
CA LYS A 4 -7.78 7.03 -11.28
C LYS A 4 -7.38 7.50 -9.89
N ARG A 5 -8.17 8.39 -9.26
CA ARG A 5 -7.89 8.86 -7.90
C ARG A 5 -8.08 7.74 -6.88
N TYR A 6 -9.07 6.88 -7.08
CA TYR A 6 -9.28 5.72 -6.19
C TYR A 6 -8.12 4.73 -6.30
N TRP A 7 -7.71 4.37 -7.52
CA TRP A 7 -6.57 3.48 -7.75
C TRP A 7 -5.24 4.08 -7.30
N LEU A 8 -5.08 5.41 -7.38
CA LEU A 8 -3.94 6.08 -6.78
C LEU A 8 -3.88 5.83 -5.26
N LEU A 9 -5.01 5.90 -4.55
CA LEU A 9 -5.06 5.59 -3.11
C LEU A 9 -4.73 4.13 -2.83
N VAL A 10 -5.22 3.20 -3.65
CA VAL A 10 -4.88 1.76 -3.56
C VAL A 10 -3.36 1.57 -3.68
N VAL A 11 -2.73 2.16 -4.70
CA VAL A 11 -1.28 2.03 -4.90
C VAL A 11 -0.49 2.73 -3.79
N LEU A 12 -0.94 3.90 -3.33
CA LEU A 12 -0.30 4.62 -2.24
C LEU A 12 -0.31 3.83 -0.92
N ALA A 13 -1.33 2.99 -0.68
CA ALA A 13 -1.35 2.12 0.50
C ALA A 13 -0.12 1.18 0.56
N PHE A 14 0.41 0.75 -0.59
CA PHE A 14 1.65 -0.03 -0.65
C PHE A 14 2.90 0.85 -0.61
N VAL A 15 2.91 1.95 -1.38
CA VAL A 15 4.08 2.84 -1.50
C VAL A 15 4.45 3.48 -0.17
N VAL A 16 3.45 4.02 0.54
CA VAL A 16 3.64 4.75 1.79
C VAL A 16 4.02 3.80 2.93
N THR A 17 3.55 2.56 2.88
CA THR A 17 3.81 1.61 3.97
C THR A 17 5.14 0.88 3.82
N GLN A 18 5.74 0.85 2.64
CA GLN A 18 6.92 0.00 2.43
C GLN A 18 8.12 0.43 3.30
N PRO A 19 8.61 1.69 3.28
CA PRO A 19 9.84 2.02 3.99
C PRO A 19 9.73 1.84 5.50
N GLY A 20 8.61 2.28 6.08
CA GLY A 20 8.34 2.12 7.50
C GLY A 20 8.12 0.67 7.92
N SER A 21 7.56 -0.17 7.04
CA SER A 21 7.38 -1.61 7.30
C SER A 21 8.71 -2.33 7.35
N ILE A 22 9.62 -2.04 6.41
CA ILE A 22 10.95 -2.65 6.38
C ILE A 22 11.78 -2.19 7.59
N ALA A 23 11.75 -0.89 7.92
CA ALA A 23 12.41 -0.37 9.11
C ALA A 23 11.88 -1.01 10.40
N PHE A 24 10.57 -1.25 10.49
CA PHE A 24 9.97 -1.96 11.62
C PHE A 24 10.34 -3.44 11.65
N ALA A 25 10.29 -4.13 10.49
CA ALA A 25 10.61 -5.54 10.38
C ALA A 25 12.06 -5.85 10.78
N ASN A 26 12.97 -4.92 10.52
CA ASN A 26 14.39 -5.06 10.78
C ASN A 26 14.88 -4.26 12.00
N TRP A 27 13.97 -3.76 12.85
CA TRP A 27 14.33 -2.95 14.02
C TRP A 27 15.18 -3.71 15.04
N ASP A 28 14.88 -4.99 15.23
CA ASP A 28 15.55 -5.88 16.19
C ASP A 28 16.70 -6.69 15.58
N ALA A 29 16.52 -7.24 14.38
CA ALA A 29 17.54 -7.96 13.61
C ALA A 29 17.09 -8.16 12.14
N PRO A 30 17.95 -8.62 11.22
CA PRO A 30 17.51 -9.17 9.94
C PRO A 30 16.93 -10.57 10.10
N TYR A 31 15.70 -10.78 9.64
CA TYR A 31 15.02 -12.08 9.70
C TYR A 31 14.71 -12.67 8.32
N GLY A 32 15.19 -12.04 7.26
CA GLY A 32 15.03 -12.54 5.90
C GLY A 32 13.78 -12.02 5.18
N PHE A 33 13.78 -12.27 3.87
CA PHE A 33 12.81 -11.76 2.91
C PHE A 33 11.34 -12.01 3.28
N TYR A 34 11.03 -13.18 3.84
CA TYR A 34 9.64 -13.53 4.16
C TYR A 34 9.06 -12.69 5.29
N LYS A 35 9.86 -12.32 6.32
CA LYS A 35 9.39 -11.41 7.38
C LYS A 35 9.10 -10.04 6.79
N ASP A 36 10.03 -9.51 6.01
CA ASP A 36 9.94 -8.18 5.43
C ASP A 36 8.77 -8.06 4.44
N LEU A 37 8.56 -9.08 3.62
CA LEU A 37 7.39 -9.21 2.76
C LEU A 37 6.09 -9.29 3.58
N SER A 38 6.06 -10.13 4.62
CA SER A 38 4.89 -10.31 5.47
C SER A 38 4.47 -9.01 6.18
N VAL A 39 5.43 -8.31 6.80
CA VAL A 39 5.20 -7.04 7.50
C VAL A 39 4.71 -5.96 6.53
N TRP A 40 5.32 -5.87 5.35
CA TRP A 40 4.90 -4.89 4.35
C TRP A 40 3.48 -5.16 3.84
N LEU A 41 3.15 -6.41 3.51
CA LEU A 41 1.81 -6.77 3.03
C LEU A 41 0.76 -6.66 4.14
N GLY A 42 1.10 -7.00 5.38
CA GLY A 42 0.23 -6.79 6.54
C GLY A 42 -0.10 -5.30 6.73
N SER A 43 0.91 -4.44 6.74
CA SER A 43 0.75 -2.98 6.85
C SER A 43 -0.03 -2.40 5.65
N SER A 44 0.24 -2.90 4.45
CA SER A 44 -0.50 -2.52 3.24
C SER A 44 -1.98 -2.93 3.33
N ALA A 45 -2.29 -4.12 3.86
CA ALA A 45 -3.67 -4.56 4.06
C ALA A 45 -4.44 -3.64 5.02
N GLY A 46 -3.79 -3.17 6.09
CA GLY A 46 -4.34 -2.15 6.99
C GLY A 46 -4.73 -0.86 6.24
N GLY A 47 -3.83 -0.37 5.37
CA GLY A 47 -4.10 0.79 4.51
C GLY A 47 -5.21 0.53 3.49
N LEU A 48 -5.21 -0.64 2.85
CA LEU A 48 -6.21 -1.05 1.86
C LEU A 48 -7.62 -1.17 2.46
N LEU A 49 -7.76 -1.59 3.72
CA LEU A 49 -9.04 -1.59 4.43
C LEU A 49 -9.62 -0.17 4.53
N LEU A 50 -8.79 0.82 4.85
CA LEU A 50 -9.21 2.23 4.88
C LEU A 50 -9.60 2.73 3.48
N VAL A 51 -8.82 2.36 2.46
CA VAL A 51 -9.14 2.71 1.06
C VAL A 51 -10.45 2.07 0.61
N LEU A 52 -10.70 0.81 0.96
CA LEU A 52 -11.94 0.10 0.62
C LEU A 52 -13.15 0.70 1.35
N ALA A 53 -13.02 1.03 2.64
CA ALA A 53 -14.06 1.73 3.40
C ALA A 53 -14.40 3.09 2.76
N TYR A 54 -13.38 3.84 2.34
CA TYR A 54 -13.58 5.08 1.58
C TYR A 54 -14.23 4.83 0.21
N GLY A 55 -13.84 3.76 -0.48
CA GLY A 55 -14.46 3.34 -1.74
C GLY A 55 -15.96 3.05 -1.59
N LEU A 56 -16.35 2.32 -0.54
CA LEU A 56 -17.75 2.03 -0.22
C LEU A 56 -18.56 3.30 0.02
N TYR A 57 -17.98 4.26 0.75
CA TYR A 57 -18.59 5.58 0.94
C TYR A 57 -18.82 6.31 -0.40
N GLU A 58 -17.83 6.32 -1.30
CA GLU A 58 -17.95 6.96 -2.61
C GLU A 58 -18.91 6.20 -3.57
N TRP A 59 -19.00 4.89 -3.46
CA TRP A 59 -19.98 4.08 -4.21
C TRP A 59 -21.42 4.41 -3.80
N GLY A 60 -21.70 4.57 -2.50
CA GLY A 60 -23.00 5.05 -2.01
C GLY A 60 -23.38 6.42 -2.59
N ARG A 61 -22.38 7.25 -2.94
CA ARG A 61 -22.57 8.55 -3.61
C ARG A 61 -22.65 8.46 -5.14
N LYS A 62 -22.70 7.24 -5.70
CA LYS A 62 -22.66 6.97 -7.16
C LYS A 62 -21.43 7.57 -7.86
N LYS A 63 -20.35 7.77 -7.12
CA LYS A 63 -19.10 8.40 -7.59
C LYS A 63 -18.04 7.38 -8.00
N LEU A 64 -18.23 6.11 -7.68
CA LEU A 64 -17.32 5.00 -7.99
C LEU A 64 -18.14 3.82 -8.51
N GLY A 65 -17.66 3.12 -9.54
CA GLY A 65 -18.33 1.92 -10.06
C GLY A 65 -18.02 0.68 -9.22
N SER A 66 -18.97 -0.26 -9.13
CA SER A 66 -18.85 -1.51 -8.36
C SER A 66 -17.65 -2.36 -8.78
N ALA A 67 -17.27 -2.35 -10.06
CA ALA A 67 -16.11 -3.06 -10.57
C ALA A 67 -14.80 -2.64 -9.85
N ASN A 68 -14.65 -1.35 -9.51
CA ASN A 68 -13.46 -0.87 -8.79
C ASN A 68 -13.42 -1.39 -7.35
N LEU A 69 -14.59 -1.48 -6.70
CA LEU A 69 -14.70 -2.04 -5.36
C LEU A 69 -14.33 -3.51 -5.34
N ILE A 70 -14.92 -4.29 -6.25
CA ILE A 70 -14.65 -5.72 -6.40
C ILE A 70 -13.16 -5.94 -6.63
N LEU A 71 -12.57 -5.22 -7.60
CA LEU A 71 -11.15 -5.39 -7.91
C LEU A 71 -10.25 -4.97 -6.74
N SER A 72 -10.57 -3.89 -6.01
CA SER A 72 -9.82 -3.52 -4.80
C SER A 72 -9.98 -4.51 -3.65
N ALA A 73 -11.15 -5.16 -3.51
CA ALA A 73 -11.36 -6.22 -2.53
C ALA A 73 -10.54 -7.47 -2.89
N VAL A 74 -10.45 -7.81 -4.18
CA VAL A 74 -9.56 -8.89 -4.65
C VAL A 74 -8.10 -8.56 -4.33
N VAL A 75 -7.64 -7.33 -4.59
CA VAL A 75 -6.27 -6.89 -4.23
C VAL A 75 -6.01 -7.02 -2.73
N LEU A 76 -6.96 -6.58 -1.90
CA LEU A 76 -6.87 -6.72 -0.44
C LEU A 76 -6.76 -8.20 -0.02
N VAL A 77 -7.64 -9.07 -0.55
CA VAL A 77 -7.61 -10.50 -0.23
C VAL A 77 -6.29 -11.14 -0.65
N LEU A 78 -5.80 -10.85 -1.86
CA LEU A 78 -4.50 -11.36 -2.32
C LEU A 78 -3.35 -10.87 -1.45
N THR A 79 -3.40 -9.61 -1.02
CA THR A 79 -2.38 -9.02 -0.13
C THR A 79 -2.36 -9.75 1.21
N VAL A 80 -3.53 -9.99 1.81
CA VAL A 80 -3.66 -10.73 3.07
C VAL A 80 -3.19 -12.18 2.91
N VAL A 81 -3.63 -12.88 1.85
CA VAL A 81 -3.26 -14.28 1.62
C VAL A 81 -1.76 -14.44 1.40
N VAL A 82 -1.15 -13.61 0.55
CA VAL A 82 0.30 -13.69 0.28
C VAL A 82 1.10 -13.28 1.52
N GLY A 83 0.71 -12.20 2.21
CA GLY A 83 1.41 -11.73 3.42
C GLY A 83 1.34 -12.74 4.56
N TYR A 84 0.18 -13.34 4.78
CA TYR A 84 0.01 -14.38 5.80
C TYR A 84 0.71 -15.68 5.41
N SER A 85 0.73 -16.05 4.13
CA SER A 85 1.50 -17.22 3.66
C SER A 85 3.01 -17.00 3.84
N ALA A 86 3.49 -15.77 3.63
CA ALA A 86 4.88 -15.40 3.92
C ALA A 86 5.18 -15.48 5.42
N GLU A 87 4.25 -15.10 6.30
CA GLU A 87 4.38 -15.28 7.74
C GLU A 87 4.50 -16.77 8.12
N LEU A 88 3.61 -17.62 7.58
CA LEU A 88 3.62 -19.05 7.85
C LEU A 88 4.89 -19.75 7.35
N ALA A 89 5.52 -19.24 6.29
CA ALA A 89 6.77 -19.79 5.77
C ALA A 89 7.96 -19.60 6.74
N ILE A 90 7.82 -18.77 7.77
CA ILE A 90 8.81 -18.52 8.83
C ILE A 90 8.56 -19.43 10.06
N ASP A 91 7.49 -20.24 10.03
CA ASP A 91 7.04 -21.24 11.02
C ASP A 91 7.56 -21.06 12.45
N GLY A 92 7.09 -20.02 13.15
CA GLY A 92 7.37 -19.80 14.57
C GLY A 92 8.83 -19.50 14.91
N GLU A 93 9.71 -19.35 13.91
CA GLU A 93 11.06 -18.88 14.14
C GLU A 93 11.02 -17.53 14.86
N MET A 94 11.76 -17.45 15.96
CA MET A 94 11.98 -16.22 16.74
C MET A 94 10.71 -15.68 17.44
N GLY A 95 9.67 -16.50 17.60
CA GLY A 95 8.42 -16.12 18.26
C GLY A 95 7.57 -15.14 17.44
N TYR A 96 7.89 -14.98 16.16
CA TYR A 96 7.18 -14.11 15.22
C TYR A 96 5.97 -14.84 14.64
N GLY A 97 4.83 -14.16 14.57
CA GLY A 97 3.61 -14.69 13.98
C GLY A 97 2.35 -14.21 14.69
N SER A 98 1.32 -13.93 13.90
CA SER A 98 0.02 -13.51 14.37
C SER A 98 -0.83 -14.67 14.93
N GLY A 99 -0.41 -15.92 14.74
CA GLY A 99 -1.09 -17.13 15.21
C GLY A 99 -2.33 -17.51 14.40
N ASN A 100 -3.01 -16.55 13.75
CA ASN A 100 -4.03 -16.79 12.74
C ASN A 100 -4.22 -15.58 11.81
N ILE A 101 -4.85 -15.82 10.65
CA ILE A 101 -5.09 -14.79 9.62
C ILE A 101 -5.92 -13.58 10.11
N VAL A 102 -6.79 -13.74 11.11
CA VAL A 102 -7.58 -12.62 11.65
C VAL A 102 -6.67 -11.69 12.45
N LEU A 103 -5.81 -12.26 13.28
CA LEU A 103 -4.79 -11.51 14.00
C LEU A 103 -3.77 -10.89 13.05
N PHE A 104 -3.45 -11.53 11.93
CA PHE A 104 -2.63 -10.93 10.87
C PHE A 104 -3.25 -9.64 10.34
N VAL A 105 -4.55 -9.65 10.04
CA VAL A 105 -5.28 -8.46 9.55
C VAL A 105 -5.36 -7.36 10.62
N ILE A 106 -5.64 -7.72 11.88
CA ILE A 106 -5.67 -6.76 13.00
C ILE A 106 -4.28 -6.15 13.22
N GLY A 107 -3.26 -7.00 13.26
CA GLY A 107 -1.85 -6.60 13.36
C GLY A 107 -1.43 -5.72 12.19
N GLY A 108 -1.91 -6.00 10.98
CA GLY A 108 -1.70 -5.18 9.80
C GLY A 108 -2.22 -3.75 9.93
N PHE A 109 -3.31 -3.53 10.67
CA PHE A 109 -3.78 -2.17 10.97
C PHE A 109 -2.83 -1.42 11.91
N LEU A 110 -2.28 -2.09 12.91
CA LEU A 110 -1.24 -1.52 13.77
C LEU A 110 0.07 -1.28 12.99
N GLY A 111 0.45 -2.23 12.14
CA GLY A 111 1.60 -2.14 11.24
C GLY A 111 1.47 -0.96 10.27
N PHE A 112 0.27 -0.71 9.73
CA PHE A 112 -0.01 0.48 8.93
C PHE A 112 0.31 1.77 9.68
N ILE A 113 -0.19 1.91 10.92
CA ILE A 113 0.04 3.09 11.75
C ILE A 113 1.54 3.27 12.02
N LEU A 114 2.20 2.22 12.48
CA LEU A 114 3.64 2.23 12.77
C LEU A 114 4.46 2.57 11.54
N SER A 115 4.14 1.96 10.40
CA SER A 115 4.83 2.22 9.15
C SER A 115 4.69 3.68 8.70
N VAL A 116 3.48 4.26 8.79
CA VAL A 116 3.27 5.68 8.47
C VAL A 116 4.05 6.59 9.43
N MET A 117 4.12 6.25 10.72
CA MET A 117 4.92 7.00 11.70
C MET A 117 6.42 6.93 11.38
N LEU A 118 6.92 5.77 10.95
CA LEU A 118 8.32 5.54 10.61
C LEU A 118 8.70 6.01 9.21
N LEU A 119 7.74 6.32 8.34
CA LEU A 119 7.99 6.68 6.95
C LEU A 119 9.00 7.81 6.81
N LEU A 120 8.81 8.92 7.53
CA LEU A 120 9.69 10.10 7.40
C LEU A 120 11.11 9.81 7.85
N VAL A 121 11.28 8.97 8.87
CA VAL A 121 12.59 8.58 9.39
C VAL A 121 13.25 7.53 8.50
N SER A 122 12.47 6.64 7.88
CA SER A 122 12.99 5.55 7.03
C SER A 122 13.31 5.97 5.60
N LEU A 123 12.63 6.98 5.05
CA LEU A 123 12.81 7.43 3.67
C LEU A 123 14.27 7.79 3.30
N PRO A 124 15.05 8.51 4.13
CA PRO A 124 16.43 8.88 3.81
C PRO A 124 17.39 7.69 3.72
N TYR A 125 17.05 6.55 4.32
CA TYR A 125 17.88 5.35 4.35
C TYR A 125 17.58 4.38 3.20
N VAL A 126 16.53 4.64 2.42
CA VAL A 126 16.22 3.83 1.23
C VAL A 126 17.32 3.94 0.16
N PRO A 127 17.86 5.13 -0.16
CA PRO A 127 18.95 5.27 -1.14
C PRO A 127 20.31 4.77 -0.64
N THR A 128 20.53 4.76 0.69
CA THR A 128 21.79 4.26 1.28
C THR A 128 21.80 2.73 1.36
N GLY A 129 20.62 2.11 1.38
CA GLY A 129 20.47 0.67 1.52
C GLY A 129 20.61 0.18 2.96
N ASP A 130 20.71 1.08 3.95
CA ASP A 130 21.01 0.70 5.34
C ASP A 130 19.90 -0.14 6.00
N PHE A 131 18.67 -0.06 5.51
CA PHE A 131 17.54 -0.89 5.96
C PHE A 131 17.23 -2.07 5.05
N TYR A 132 17.98 -2.23 3.96
CA TYR A 132 17.73 -3.24 2.94
C TYR A 132 18.89 -4.21 2.90
N TYR A 133 18.58 -5.48 3.14
CA TYR A 133 19.54 -6.54 2.98
C TYR A 133 19.57 -6.99 1.51
N PRO A 134 20.61 -7.71 1.07
CA PRO A 134 20.69 -8.18 -0.32
C PRO A 134 19.47 -8.98 -0.79
N TYR A 135 18.78 -9.66 0.14
CA TYR A 135 17.57 -10.42 -0.14
C TYR A 135 16.32 -9.54 -0.37
N ASP A 136 16.35 -8.25 -0.02
CA ASP A 136 15.22 -7.31 -0.18
C ASP A 136 15.19 -6.62 -1.54
N CYS A 137 16.16 -6.88 -2.39
CA CYS A 137 16.21 -6.32 -3.75
C CYS A 137 14.87 -6.48 -4.51
N PRO A 138 14.16 -7.63 -4.46
CA PRO A 138 12.84 -7.75 -5.08
C PRO A 138 11.78 -6.81 -4.48
N LEU A 139 11.83 -6.54 -3.18
CA LEU A 139 10.90 -5.62 -2.50
C LEU A 139 11.15 -4.17 -2.92
N VAL A 140 12.41 -3.77 -3.02
CA VAL A 140 12.79 -2.42 -3.50
C VAL A 140 12.35 -2.23 -4.96
N ILE A 141 12.58 -3.22 -5.82
CA ILE A 141 12.13 -3.17 -7.22
C ILE A 141 10.61 -3.03 -7.30
N ALA A 142 9.86 -3.86 -6.54
CA ALA A 142 8.41 -3.77 -6.50
C ALA A 142 7.93 -2.40 -6.02
N TRP A 143 8.58 -1.84 -4.99
CA TRP A 143 8.28 -0.50 -4.47
C TRP A 143 8.52 0.61 -5.51
N LEU A 144 9.66 0.57 -6.22
CA LEU A 144 9.96 1.53 -7.29
C LEU A 144 8.96 1.44 -8.45
N VAL A 145 8.55 0.23 -8.84
CA VAL A 145 7.49 0.03 -9.84
C VAL A 145 6.18 0.65 -9.35
N LEU A 146 5.79 0.44 -8.09
CA LEU A 146 4.59 1.04 -7.52
C LEU A 146 4.67 2.57 -7.43
N ILE A 147 5.84 3.15 -7.15
CA ILE A 147 6.06 4.59 -7.25
C ILE A 147 5.82 5.08 -8.68
N ALA A 148 6.41 4.41 -9.68
CA ALA A 148 6.22 4.78 -11.08
C ALA A 148 4.73 4.73 -11.47
N VAL A 149 4.01 3.68 -11.05
CA VAL A 149 2.55 3.56 -11.25
C VAL A 149 1.80 4.68 -10.54
N ALA A 150 2.15 5.01 -9.30
CA ALA A 150 1.54 6.11 -8.54
C ALA A 150 1.76 7.47 -9.23
N VAL A 151 2.97 7.72 -9.75
CA VAL A 151 3.30 8.94 -10.50
C VAL A 151 2.48 9.01 -11.80
N LEU A 152 2.37 7.91 -12.55
CA LEU A 152 1.56 7.86 -13.78
C LEU A 152 0.06 8.07 -13.51
N LEU A 153 -0.48 7.44 -12.47
CA LEU A 153 -1.86 7.65 -12.03
C LEU A 153 -2.10 9.08 -11.54
N GLY A 154 -1.15 9.64 -10.79
CA GLY A 154 -1.19 11.03 -10.33
C GLY A 154 -1.15 12.03 -11.49
N ALA A 155 -0.22 11.86 -12.42
CA ALA A 155 -0.08 12.69 -13.61
C ALA A 155 -1.34 12.63 -14.49
N SER A 156 -1.84 11.42 -14.76
CA SER A 156 -3.06 11.24 -15.56
C SER A 156 -4.30 11.84 -14.88
N TYR A 157 -4.40 11.76 -13.55
CA TYR A 157 -5.46 12.41 -12.78
C TYR A 157 -5.35 13.94 -12.85
N VAL A 158 -4.15 14.51 -12.70
CA VAL A 158 -3.94 15.97 -12.80
C VAL A 158 -4.25 16.48 -14.20
N MET A 159 -3.85 15.75 -15.25
CA MET A 159 -4.15 16.11 -16.64
C MET A 159 -5.65 16.10 -16.93
N GLU A 160 -6.38 15.08 -16.46
CA GLU A 160 -7.83 15.00 -16.60
C GLU A 160 -8.53 16.16 -15.91
N ARG A 161 -8.15 16.45 -14.66
CA ARG A 161 -8.69 17.59 -13.90
C ARG A 161 -8.41 18.94 -14.58
N ARG A 162 -7.24 19.10 -15.21
CA ARG A 162 -6.91 20.32 -15.98
C ARG A 162 -7.79 20.44 -17.23
N LYS A 163 -8.02 19.35 -17.95
CA LYS A 163 -8.91 19.33 -19.14
C LYS A 163 -10.36 19.67 -18.79
N GLU A 164 -10.87 19.13 -17.68
CA GLU A 164 -12.22 19.45 -17.18
C GLU A 164 -12.35 20.96 -16.88
N LYS A 165 -11.38 21.55 -16.16
CA LYS A 165 -11.38 22.99 -15.87
C LYS A 165 -11.32 23.88 -17.11
N LEU A 166 -10.54 23.48 -18.12
CA LEU A 166 -10.44 24.23 -19.37
C LEU A 166 -11.78 24.21 -20.14
N ARG A 167 -12.42 23.05 -20.24
CA ARG A 167 -13.76 22.91 -20.85
C ARG A 167 -14.84 23.70 -20.11
N GLU A 168 -14.80 23.73 -18.78
CA GLU A 168 -15.70 24.58 -17.98
C GLU A 168 -15.46 26.08 -18.18
N SER A 169 -14.22 26.49 -18.52
CA SER A 169 -13.93 27.89 -18.83
C SER A 169 -14.37 28.28 -20.24
N GLU A 170 -14.22 27.39 -21.23
CA GLU A 170 -14.66 27.60 -22.61
C GLU A 170 -16.20 27.64 -22.72
N SER A 171 -16.92 26.84 -21.92
CA SER A 171 -18.39 26.86 -21.90
C SER A 171 -19.01 28.07 -21.18
N ARG A 172 -18.19 28.87 -20.50
CA ARG A 172 -18.59 30.12 -19.81
C ARG A 172 -18.28 31.37 -20.63
N VAL A 173 -17.72 31.24 -21.83
CA VAL A 173 -17.56 32.37 -22.75
C VAL A 173 -18.91 32.63 -23.42
N PRO A 174 -19.48 33.84 -23.32
CA PRO A 174 -20.82 34.18 -23.82
C PRO A 174 -20.93 34.15 -25.35
#